data_AF-A0A972MBE9-F1
#
_entry.id   AF-A0A972MBE9-F1
#
_cell.length_a   1.000
_cell.length_b   1.000
_cell.length_c   1.000
_cell.angle_alpha   90.00
_cell.angle_beta   90.00
_cell.angle_gamma   90.00
#
_symmetry.space_group_name_H-M   'P 1'
#
loop_
_entity.id
_entity.type
_entity.pdbx_description
1 polymer ?
#
loop_
_entity_poly.entity_id
_entity_poly.type
_entity_poly.pdbx_seq_one_letter_code
_entity_poly.pdbx_strand_id
1 'polypeptide(L)'
;MTTNNTLKVWSRTIKNKIDDQIDDIYKRDYKFYKIDRLERIAERIDEFSHECKECEAFKTEVEDITEKLSEYLQGIPHLRSEYEKRNEKIVKHLQKKHNLAYKEYYASSYSFLGFVAGSAIFGGIMWFINPNFIVPTLMMGFAVGLIIGRILGKKKDKENEQNNLIL
;
A
#
# COMPACT_ATOMS: atom_id res chain seq x y z
N MET A 1 2.18 35.05 4.98
CA MET A 1 2.84 33.95 4.26
C MET A 1 3.69 33.15 5.27
N THR A 2 3.11 32.26 6.07
CA THR A 2 3.86 31.44 7.07
C THR A 2 3.04 30.23 7.56
N THR A 3 2.53 29.37 6.68
CA THR A 3 1.77 28.17 7.08
C THR A 3 2.38 26.84 6.64
N ASN A 4 3.51 26.81 5.94
CA ASN A 4 4.09 25.56 5.40
C ASN A 4 5.24 24.95 6.22
N ASN A 5 5.75 25.60 7.27
CA ASN A 5 6.95 25.11 7.97
C ASN A 5 6.65 24.33 9.27
N THR A 6 5.46 24.49 9.85
CA THR A 6 4.99 23.73 11.02
C THR A 6 4.41 22.36 10.66
N LEU A 7 3.86 22.22 9.44
CA LEU A 7 3.22 21.02 8.86
C LEU A 7 4.13 19.79 8.70
N LYS A 8 5.42 19.91 9.04
CA LYS A 8 6.39 18.82 8.91
C LYS A 8 7.24 18.58 10.16
N VAL A 9 6.93 19.25 11.27
CA VAL A 9 7.75 19.12 12.48
C VAL A 9 7.51 17.76 13.13
N TRP A 10 6.26 17.31 13.18
CA TRP A 10 5.90 16.04 13.82
C TRP A 10 6.38 14.84 13.00
N SER A 11 6.12 14.84 11.68
CA SER A 11 6.59 13.78 10.78
C SER A 11 8.12 13.63 10.77
N ARG A 12 8.89 14.71 10.90
CA ARG A 12 10.35 14.64 11.08
C ARG A 12 10.75 13.97 12.39
N THR A 13 10.04 14.26 13.49
CA THR A 13 10.30 13.59 14.78
C THR A 13 10.06 12.09 14.68
N ILE A 14 8.98 11.67 14.00
CA ILE A 14 8.71 10.26 13.73
C ILE A 14 9.84 9.64 12.91
N LYS A 15 10.29 10.31 11.85
CA LYS A 15 11.40 9.83 11.02
C LYS A 15 12.67 9.63 11.85
N ASN A 16 13.05 10.61 12.67
CA ASN A 16 14.23 10.50 13.51
C ASN A 16 14.11 9.31 14.48
N LYS A 17 12.94 9.09 15.10
CA LYS A 17 12.71 7.93 15.98
C LYS A 17 12.86 6.59 15.25
N ILE A 18 12.47 6.52 13.98
CA ILE A 18 12.63 5.32 13.13
C ILE A 18 14.11 5.13 12.80
N ASP A 19 14.80 6.19 12.39
CA ASP A 19 16.23 6.17 12.06
C ASP A 19 17.08 5.77 13.28
N ASP A 20 16.75 6.23 14.48
CA ASP A 20 17.45 5.89 15.73
C ASP A 20 17.32 4.39 16.10
N GLN A 21 16.29 3.71 15.62
CA GLN A 21 16.05 2.27 15.88
C GLN A 21 16.40 1.38 14.69
N ILE A 22 16.83 1.93 13.56
CA ILE A 22 17.02 1.17 12.32
C ILE A 22 18.14 0.13 12.44
N ASP A 23 19.17 0.44 13.22
CA ASP A 23 20.32 -0.43 13.45
C ASP A 23 19.99 -1.61 14.35
N ASP A 24 18.99 -1.47 15.21
CA ASP A 24 18.50 -2.55 16.05
C ASP A 24 17.61 -3.52 15.27
N ILE A 25 16.96 -3.07 14.18
CA ILE A 25 16.03 -3.87 13.38
C ILE A 25 16.77 -4.69 12.32
N TYR A 26 16.43 -5.98 12.21
CA TYR A 26 16.94 -6.82 11.12
C TYR A 26 16.55 -6.24 9.75
N LYS A 27 17.52 -6.08 8.85
CA LYS A 27 17.30 -5.59 7.47
C LYS A 27 16.20 -6.35 6.70
N ARG A 28 16.01 -7.63 7.00
CA ARG A 28 14.92 -8.44 6.44
C ARG A 28 13.56 -7.92 6.88
N ASP A 29 13.40 -7.68 8.18
CA ASP A 29 12.15 -7.22 8.78
C ASP A 29 11.86 -5.79 8.35
N TYR A 30 12.88 -4.93 8.27
CA TYR A 30 12.75 -3.57 7.72
C TYR A 30 12.07 -3.57 6.34
N LYS A 31 12.51 -4.45 5.44
CA LYS A 31 11.93 -4.57 4.08
C LYS A 31 10.59 -5.27 4.08
N PHE A 32 10.43 -6.35 4.86
CA PHE A 32 9.21 -7.14 4.89
C PHE A 32 8.03 -6.33 5.41
N TYR A 33 8.24 -5.61 6.51
CA TYR A 33 7.25 -4.74 7.14
C TYR A 33 7.16 -3.35 6.52
N LYS A 34 8.00 -3.06 5.52
CA LYS A 34 7.99 -1.80 4.74
C LYS A 34 8.05 -0.58 5.66
N ILE A 35 9.06 -0.51 6.51
CA ILE A 35 9.20 0.58 7.49
C ILE A 35 9.34 1.94 6.80
N ASP A 36 9.89 1.99 5.59
CA ASP A 36 9.90 3.17 4.72
C ASP A 36 8.49 3.75 4.45
N ARG A 37 7.46 2.90 4.47
CA ARG A 37 6.06 3.31 4.32
C ARG A 37 5.53 3.98 5.57
N LEU A 38 6.00 3.60 6.76
CA LEU A 38 5.57 4.22 8.01
C LEU A 38 5.96 5.71 8.05
N GLU A 39 7.16 6.04 7.55
CA GLU A 39 7.59 7.43 7.37
C GLU A 39 6.62 8.21 6.46
N ARG A 40 6.29 7.67 5.28
CA ARG A 40 5.36 8.31 4.34
C ARG A 40 3.96 8.46 4.94
N ILE A 41 3.49 7.47 5.71
CA ILE A 41 2.22 7.54 6.43
C ILE A 41 2.24 8.70 7.45
N ALA A 42 3.33 8.84 8.21
CA ALA A 42 3.49 9.95 9.14
C ALA A 42 3.47 11.30 8.42
N GLU A 43 4.15 11.44 7.28
CA GLU A 43 4.09 12.67 6.47
C GLU A 43 2.65 13.00 6.05
N ARG A 44 1.88 12.02 5.55
CA ARG A 44 0.49 12.24 5.16
C ARG A 44 -0.42 12.58 6.33
N ILE A 45 -0.24 11.92 7.47
CA ILE A 45 -1.00 12.24 8.68
C ILE A 45 -0.71 13.67 9.10
N ASP A 46 0.55 14.11 9.10
CA ASP A 46 0.94 15.47 9.46
C ASP A 46 0.29 16.51 8.53
N GLU A 47 0.24 16.22 7.22
CA GLU A 47 -0.43 17.05 6.22
C GLU A 47 -1.95 17.19 6.49
N PHE A 48 -2.63 16.11 6.88
CA PHE A 48 -4.09 16.11 7.04
C PHE A 48 -4.59 16.37 8.46
N SER A 49 -3.73 16.33 9.48
CA SER A 49 -4.18 16.37 10.88
C SER A 49 -4.88 17.69 11.26
N HIS A 50 -4.54 18.77 10.58
CA HIS A 50 -5.16 20.08 10.79
C HIS A 50 -6.64 20.13 10.38
N GLU A 51 -7.05 19.28 9.44
CA GLU A 51 -8.39 19.28 8.87
C GLU A 51 -9.17 17.98 9.19
N CYS A 52 -8.47 16.95 9.66
CA CYS A 52 -9.04 15.64 9.97
C CYS A 52 -8.73 15.17 11.40
N LYS A 53 -9.77 15.16 12.24
CA LYS A 53 -9.69 14.71 13.64
C LYS A 53 -9.23 13.26 13.80
N GLU A 54 -9.58 12.39 12.85
CA GLU A 54 -9.10 11.00 12.84
C GLU A 54 -7.59 10.95 12.55
N CYS A 55 -7.07 11.76 11.61
CA CYS A 55 -5.63 11.88 11.38
C CYS A 55 -4.89 12.42 12.60
N GLU A 56 -5.46 13.41 13.30
CA GLU A 56 -4.90 13.89 14.56
C GLU A 56 -4.85 12.78 15.63
N ALA A 57 -5.90 11.95 15.75
CA ALA A 57 -5.89 10.79 16.65
C ALA A 57 -4.87 9.72 16.22
N PHE A 58 -4.65 9.53 14.92
CA PHE A 58 -3.64 8.59 14.42
C PHE A 58 -2.21 9.03 14.72
N LYS A 59 -1.94 10.32 15.03
CA LYS A 59 -0.61 10.75 15.47
C LYS A 59 -0.15 9.97 16.71
N THR A 60 -1.03 9.83 17.69
CA THR A 60 -0.72 9.05 18.90
C THR A 60 -0.52 7.56 18.61
N GLU A 61 -1.31 6.98 17.68
CA GLU A 61 -1.11 5.58 17.27
C GLU A 61 0.26 5.37 16.58
N VAL A 62 0.66 6.30 15.69
CA VAL A 62 1.96 6.25 15.02
C VAL A 62 3.10 6.45 16.01
N GLU A 63 2.97 7.37 16.96
CA GLU A 63 3.95 7.59 18.01
C GLU A 63 4.20 6.32 18.82
N ASP A 64 3.16 5.64 19.32
CA ASP A 64 3.30 4.38 20.07
C ASP A 64 3.95 3.27 19.24
N ILE A 65 3.58 3.15 17.96
CA ILE A 65 4.20 2.19 17.04
C ILE A 65 5.70 2.49 16.87
N THR A 66 6.05 3.76 16.69
CA THR A 66 7.43 4.18 16.44
C THR A 66 8.29 4.08 17.68
N GLU A 67 7.75 4.33 18.86
CA GLU A 67 8.47 4.22 20.14
C GLU A 67 8.82 2.77 20.47
N LYS A 68 7.97 1.82 20.07
CA LYS A 68 8.15 0.38 20.34
C LYS A 68 8.45 -0.40 19.06
N LEU A 69 9.03 0.25 18.04
CA LEU A 69 9.15 -0.34 16.71
C LEU A 69 9.97 -1.61 16.73
N SER A 70 11.12 -1.59 17.42
CA SER A 70 11.96 -2.77 17.59
C SER A 70 11.21 -3.91 18.31
N GLU A 71 10.41 -3.61 19.34
CA GLU A 71 9.61 -4.59 20.07
C GLU A 71 8.51 -5.21 19.20
N TYR A 72 7.83 -4.41 18.39
CA TYR A 72 6.80 -4.90 17.46
C TYR A 72 7.38 -5.86 16.41
N LEU A 73 8.58 -5.58 15.91
CA LEU A 73 9.19 -6.33 14.82
C LEU A 73 9.97 -7.55 15.31
N GLN A 74 10.65 -7.46 16.45
CA GLN A 74 11.46 -8.56 17.01
C GLN A 74 10.71 -9.39 18.04
N GLY A 75 9.56 -8.90 18.51
CA GLY A 75 8.72 -9.58 19.49
C GLY A 75 7.99 -10.79 18.92
N ILE A 76 7.09 -11.32 19.74
CA ILE A 76 6.26 -12.48 19.43
C ILE A 76 5.32 -12.21 18.24
N PRO A 77 4.88 -13.26 17.50
CA PRO A 77 4.03 -13.11 16.32
C PRO A 77 2.76 -12.25 16.51
N HIS A 78 2.23 -12.19 17.73
CA HIS A 78 1.08 -11.36 18.07
C HIS A 78 1.35 -9.87 17.87
N LEU A 79 2.51 -9.37 18.32
CA LEU A 79 2.90 -7.96 18.20
C LEU A 79 3.09 -7.57 16.74
N ARG A 80 3.71 -8.43 15.93
CA ARG A 80 3.82 -8.24 14.47
C ARG A 80 2.46 -8.10 13.80
N SER A 81 1.50 -8.95 14.18
CA SER A 81 0.12 -8.86 13.67
C SER A 81 -0.57 -7.58 14.13
N GLU A 82 -0.31 -7.13 15.36
CA GLU A 82 -0.85 -5.88 15.87
C GLU A 82 -0.32 -4.67 15.10
N TYR A 83 0.98 -4.63 14.84
CA TYR A 83 1.60 -3.64 13.96
C TYR A 83 0.90 -3.58 12.60
N GLU A 84 0.74 -4.72 11.94
CA GLU A 84 0.08 -4.79 10.63
C GLU A 84 -1.38 -4.30 10.68
N LYS A 85 -2.15 -4.70 11.70
CA LYS A 85 -3.55 -4.28 11.86
C LYS A 85 -3.69 -2.78 12.07
N ARG A 86 -2.84 -2.20 12.93
CA ARG A 86 -2.85 -0.75 13.20
C ARG A 86 -2.45 0.02 11.94
N ASN A 87 -1.39 -0.42 11.27
CA ASN A 87 -0.95 0.18 10.00
C ASN A 87 -2.03 0.09 8.91
N GLU A 88 -2.70 -1.06 8.78
CA GLU A 88 -3.80 -1.24 7.83
C GLU A 88 -5.00 -0.34 8.14
N LYS A 89 -5.34 -0.16 9.43
CA LYS A 89 -6.41 0.75 9.87
C LYS A 89 -6.12 2.18 9.44
N ILE A 90 -4.91 2.68 9.72
CA ILE A 90 -4.47 4.02 9.33
C ILE A 90 -4.57 4.19 7.81
N VAL A 91 -4.04 3.24 7.05
CA VAL A 91 -4.06 3.36 5.60
C VAL A 91 -5.48 3.28 5.05
N LYS A 92 -6.35 2.39 5.56
CA LYS A 92 -7.76 2.36 5.13
C LYS A 92 -8.46 3.69 5.35
N HIS A 93 -8.14 4.40 6.43
CA HIS A 93 -8.64 5.75 6.65
C HIS A 93 -8.11 6.72 5.58
N LEU A 94 -6.79 6.76 5.39
CA LEU A 94 -6.14 7.63 4.38
C LEU A 94 -6.67 7.36 2.96
N GLN A 95 -6.95 6.11 2.62
CA GLN A 95 -7.56 5.73 1.34
C GLN A 95 -9.00 6.23 1.22
N LYS A 96 -9.83 6.03 2.25
CA LYS A 96 -11.27 6.35 2.18
C LYS A 96 -11.57 7.83 2.31
N LYS A 97 -10.85 8.53 3.19
CA LYS A 97 -11.13 9.92 3.56
C LYS A 97 -10.28 10.92 2.77
N HIS A 98 -9.05 10.54 2.44
CA HIS A 98 -8.09 11.41 1.75
C HIS A 98 -7.76 10.95 0.33
N ASN A 99 -8.46 9.91 -0.17
CA ASN A 99 -8.33 9.36 -1.51
C ASN A 99 -6.88 8.98 -1.89
N LEU A 100 -6.08 8.62 -0.89
CA LEU A 100 -4.72 8.15 -1.09
C LEU A 100 -4.74 6.69 -1.60
N ALA A 101 -3.75 6.30 -2.36
CA ALA A 101 -3.58 4.95 -2.90
C ALA A 101 -2.18 4.43 -2.56
N TYR A 102 -2.07 3.11 -2.38
CA TYR A 102 -0.74 2.50 -2.31
C TYR A 102 -0.07 2.53 -3.68
N LYS A 103 1.25 2.72 -3.69
CA LYS A 103 2.05 2.49 -4.88
C LYS A 103 1.79 1.09 -5.45
N GLU A 104 1.51 1.01 -6.75
CA GLU A 104 1.21 -0.23 -7.52
C GLU A 104 -0.10 -0.97 -7.16
N TYR A 105 -1.01 -0.36 -6.39
CA TYR A 105 -2.28 -0.99 -6.03
C TYR A 105 -3.15 -1.31 -7.25
N TYR A 106 -3.25 -0.36 -8.18
CA TYR A 106 -4.09 -0.53 -9.36
C TYR A 106 -3.43 -1.47 -10.37
N ALA A 107 -2.10 -1.42 -10.54
CA ALA A 107 -1.35 -2.39 -11.33
C ALA A 107 -1.62 -3.83 -10.88
N SER A 108 -1.56 -4.11 -9.57
CA SER A 108 -1.83 -5.46 -9.06
C SER A 108 -3.29 -5.86 -9.23
N SER A 109 -4.23 -4.97 -8.86
CA SER A 109 -5.67 -5.27 -8.91
C SER A 109 -6.19 -5.47 -10.34
N TYR A 110 -5.79 -4.60 -11.26
CA TYR A 110 -6.18 -4.72 -12.67
C TYR A 110 -5.50 -5.90 -13.36
N SER A 111 -4.28 -6.27 -12.96
CA SER A 111 -3.65 -7.50 -13.45
C SER A 111 -4.46 -8.73 -13.06
N PHE A 112 -4.91 -8.82 -11.80
CA PHE A 112 -5.75 -9.93 -11.35
C PHE A 112 -7.11 -9.98 -12.06
N LEU A 113 -7.78 -8.83 -12.19
CA LEU A 113 -9.04 -8.75 -12.94
C LEU A 113 -8.84 -9.12 -14.41
N GLY A 114 -7.78 -8.63 -15.04
CA GLY A 114 -7.42 -8.96 -16.41
C GLY A 114 -7.13 -10.44 -16.59
N PHE A 115 -6.45 -11.08 -15.64
CA PHE A 115 -6.24 -12.52 -15.59
C PHE A 115 -7.56 -13.29 -15.58
N VAL A 116 -8.46 -12.98 -14.65
CA VAL A 116 -9.74 -13.70 -14.49
C VAL A 116 -10.62 -13.49 -15.71
N ALA A 117 -10.75 -12.24 -16.17
CA ALA A 117 -11.58 -11.90 -17.33
C ALA A 117 -11.02 -12.52 -18.62
N GLY A 118 -9.71 -12.41 -18.85
CA GLY A 118 -9.05 -12.98 -20.03
C GLY A 118 -9.20 -14.49 -20.09
N SER A 119 -8.98 -15.18 -18.98
CA SER A 119 -9.16 -16.63 -18.90
C SER A 119 -10.63 -17.03 -19.11
N ALA A 120 -11.57 -16.33 -18.47
CA ALA A 120 -13.00 -16.64 -18.60
C ALA A 120 -13.53 -16.42 -20.03
N ILE A 121 -13.13 -15.34 -20.69
CA ILE A 121 -13.56 -15.02 -22.07
C ILE A 121 -12.99 -16.05 -23.05
N PHE A 122 -11.68 -16.25 -23.03
CA PHE A 122 -11.02 -17.17 -23.96
C PHE A 122 -11.43 -18.62 -23.71
N GLY A 123 -11.51 -19.05 -22.46
CA GLY A 123 -11.99 -20.39 -22.09
C GLY A 123 -13.46 -20.61 -22.44
N GLY A 124 -14.32 -19.61 -22.19
CA GLY A 124 -15.74 -19.67 -22.49
C GLY A 124 -16.03 -19.77 -23.99
N ILE A 125 -15.35 -18.96 -24.81
CA ILE A 125 -15.46 -19.04 -26.28
C ILE A 125 -15.00 -20.42 -26.77
N MET A 126 -13.87 -20.92 -26.24
CA MET A 126 -13.31 -22.20 -26.68
C MET A 126 -14.17 -23.40 -26.29
N TRP A 127 -14.89 -23.33 -25.18
CA TRP A 127 -15.85 -24.34 -24.75
C TRP A 127 -16.94 -24.61 -25.79
N PHE A 128 -17.43 -23.57 -26.46
CA PHE A 128 -18.46 -23.69 -27.49
C PHE A 128 -17.92 -24.15 -28.86
N ILE A 129 -16.65 -23.90 -29.15
CA ILE A 129 -16.06 -24.19 -30.47
C ILE A 129 -15.40 -25.57 -30.48
N ASN A 130 -14.46 -25.81 -29.56
CA ASN A 130 -13.72 -27.06 -29.50
C ASN A 130 -13.12 -27.26 -28.09
N PRO A 131 -13.71 -28.14 -27.27
CA PRO A 131 -13.30 -28.33 -25.89
C PRO A 131 -11.87 -28.88 -25.74
N ASN A 132 -11.32 -29.54 -26.75
CA ASN A 132 -9.96 -30.09 -26.70
C ASN A 132 -8.87 -29.01 -26.65
N PHE A 133 -9.20 -27.77 -27.03
CA PHE A 133 -8.26 -26.64 -27.02
C PHE A 133 -8.51 -25.67 -25.86
N ILE A 134 -9.34 -26.01 -24.88
CA ILE A 134 -9.64 -25.13 -23.73
C ILE A 134 -8.35 -24.77 -22.97
N VAL A 135 -7.50 -25.73 -22.65
CA VAL A 135 -6.30 -25.51 -21.82
C VAL A 135 -5.28 -24.57 -22.49
N PRO A 136 -4.87 -24.78 -23.77
CA PRO A 136 -4.00 -23.84 -24.47
C PRO A 136 -4.60 -22.43 -24.58
N THR A 137 -5.90 -22.34 -24.86
CA THR A 137 -6.58 -21.06 -25.07
C THR A 137 -6.77 -20.29 -23.75
N LEU A 138 -6.98 -20.99 -22.64
CA LEU A 138 -6.94 -20.41 -21.30
C LEU A 138 -5.58 -19.80 -20.98
N MET A 139 -4.48 -20.47 -21.33
CA MET A 139 -3.12 -19.96 -21.11
C MET A 139 -2.86 -18.69 -21.92
N MET A 140 -3.38 -18.60 -23.16
CA MET A 140 -3.33 -17.36 -23.94
C MET A 140 -4.18 -16.26 -23.31
N GLY A 141 -5.41 -16.56 -22.89
CA GLY A 141 -6.29 -15.61 -22.21
C GLY A 141 -5.67 -15.07 -20.92
N PHE A 142 -4.99 -15.92 -20.16
CA PHE A 142 -4.18 -15.56 -19.00
C PHE A 142 -3.10 -14.54 -19.37
N ALA A 143 -2.27 -14.83 -20.37
CA ALA A 143 -1.15 -13.98 -20.73
C ALA A 143 -1.61 -12.61 -21.26
N VAL A 144 -2.59 -12.61 -22.17
CA VAL A 144 -3.16 -11.39 -22.75
C VAL A 144 -3.87 -10.56 -21.68
N GLY A 145 -4.68 -11.20 -20.84
CA GLY A 145 -5.40 -10.56 -19.75
C GLY A 145 -4.48 -9.89 -18.74
N LEU A 146 -3.38 -10.56 -18.35
CA LEU A 146 -2.38 -9.99 -17.45
C LEU A 146 -1.68 -8.77 -18.06
N ILE A 147 -1.28 -8.84 -19.33
CA ILE A 147 -0.57 -7.74 -19.99
C ILE A 147 -1.46 -6.49 -20.06
N ILE A 148 -2.72 -6.66 -20.51
CA ILE A 148 -3.68 -5.55 -20.61
C ILE A 148 -3.99 -4.98 -19.23
N GLY A 149 -4.27 -5.85 -18.25
CA GLY A 149 -4.53 -5.45 -16.87
C GLY A 149 -3.38 -4.66 -16.25
N ARG A 150 -2.14 -5.10 -16.47
CA ARG A 150 -0.94 -4.42 -15.96
C ARG A 150 -0.72 -3.06 -16.61
N ILE A 151 -0.96 -2.92 -17.92
CA ILE A 151 -0.83 -1.63 -18.62
C ILE A 151 -1.86 -0.62 -18.10
N LEU A 152 -3.12 -1.03 -18.00
CA LEU A 152 -4.20 -0.17 -17.50
C LEU A 152 -3.98 0.23 -16.05
N GLY A 153 -3.61 -0.73 -15.20
CA GLY A 153 -3.33 -0.46 -13.79
C GLY A 153 -2.13 0.47 -13.61
N LYS A 154 -1.03 0.27 -14.36
CA LYS A 154 0.13 1.18 -14.34
C LYS A 154 -0.20 2.59 -14.79
N LYS A 155 -1.10 2.76 -15.77
CA LYS A 155 -1.55 4.08 -16.21
C LYS A 155 -2.30 4.80 -15.06
N LYS A 156 -3.15 4.07 -14.34
CA LYS A 156 -3.89 4.61 -13.18
C LYS A 156 -2.98 4.92 -11.99
N ASP A 157 -2.01 4.05 -11.71
CA ASP A 157 -1.01 4.31 -10.67
C ASP A 157 -0.15 5.55 -11.00
N LYS A 158 0.24 5.73 -12.27
CA LYS A 158 1.00 6.91 -12.71
C LYS A 158 0.20 8.21 -12.60
N GLU A 159 -1.10 8.15 -12.87
CA GLU A 159 -2.02 9.28 -12.65
C GLU A 159 -2.11 9.65 -11.16
N ASN A 160 -2.17 8.65 -10.28
CA ASN A 160 -2.19 8.87 -8.83
C ASN A 160 -0.83 9.35 -8.29
N GLU A 161 0.28 8.89 -8.88
CA GLU A 161 1.63 9.39 -8.58
C GLU A 161 1.77 10.87 -8.95
N GLN A 162 1.28 11.25 -10.14
CA GLN A 162 1.30 12.64 -10.59
C GLN A 162 0.42 13.57 -9.73
N ASN A 163 -0.64 13.04 -9.13
CA ASN A 163 -1.53 13.78 -8.23
C ASN A 163 -1.08 13.76 -6.75
N ASN A 164 0.12 13.26 -6.45
CA ASN A 164 0.63 13.11 -5.08
C ASN A 164 -0.26 12.26 -4.16
N LEU A 165 -1.06 11.35 -4.71
CA LEU A 165 -1.99 10.52 -3.94
C LEU A 165 -1.34 9.23 -3.41
N ILE A 166 -0.02 9.19 -3.22
CA ILE A 166 0.70 7.94 -2.88
C ILE A 166 1.11 7.89 -1.40
N LEU A 167 0.93 6.68 -0.84
CA LEU A 167 1.42 6.20 0.46
C LEU A 167 2.65 5.29 0.35
#